data_AF-A0A9X2B2G7-F1
#
_entry.id   AF-A0A9X2B2G7-F1
#
_cell.length_a   1.000
_cell.length_b   1.000
_cell.length_c   1.000
_cell.angle_alpha   90.00
_cell.angle_beta   90.00
_cell.angle_gamma   90.00
#
_symmetry.space_group_name_H-M   'P 1'
#
loop_
_entity.id
_entity.type
_entity.pdbx_description
1 polymer ?
#
loop_
_entity_poly.entity_id
_entity_poly.type
_entity_poly.pdbx_seq_one_letter_code
_entity_poly.pdbx_strand_id
1 'polypeptide(L)'
;MSRKNNRGQGRRPQRRKDVLHSHGGHRSNDFRCVSCRLDVPLDAPGTAHRNHCPHCLASRHVDQRIPGDRAGRCHGRMEPLCMSARADGEWVIIHHCVSCGELSANRVAGDDNPLALVRLATRPFADPHYARRLLFTL
;
A
#
# COMPACT_ATOMS: atom_id res chain seq x y z
N MET A 1 -43.31 -19.40 -3.00
CA MET A 1 -42.37 -19.34 -1.84
C MET A 1 -41.17 -18.49 -2.22
N SER A 2 -41.11 -17.23 -1.79
CA SER A 2 -40.10 -16.26 -2.23
C SER A 2 -39.05 -16.06 -1.13
N ARG A 3 -37.79 -16.41 -1.40
CA ARG A 3 -36.65 -16.23 -0.47
C ARG A 3 -36.22 -14.76 -0.48
N LYS A 4 -36.46 -14.04 0.62
CA LYS A 4 -35.98 -12.67 0.82
C LYS A 4 -34.51 -12.69 1.24
N ASN A 5 -33.64 -12.17 0.37
CA ASN A 5 -32.20 -12.00 0.62
C ASN A 5 -31.96 -10.79 1.54
N ASN A 6 -31.44 -11.03 2.75
CA ASN A 6 -31.15 -9.97 3.71
C ASN A 6 -29.77 -9.35 3.42
N ARG A 7 -29.76 -8.32 2.57
CA ARG A 7 -28.61 -7.43 2.38
C ARG A 7 -28.52 -6.45 3.55
N GLY A 8 -27.57 -6.66 4.45
CA GLY A 8 -27.30 -5.77 5.57
C GLY A 8 -25.82 -5.68 5.89
N GLN A 9 -25.00 -5.37 4.87
CA GLN A 9 -23.57 -5.08 5.05
C GLN A 9 -23.42 -3.75 5.78
N GLY A 10 -22.93 -3.80 7.02
CA GLY A 10 -22.40 -2.64 7.72
C GLY A 10 -21.16 -2.10 7.01
N ARG A 11 -21.37 -1.29 5.96
CA ARG A 11 -20.32 -0.45 5.39
C ARG A 11 -19.93 0.57 6.46
N ARG A 12 -18.72 0.46 7.03
CA ARG A 12 -18.16 1.53 7.86
C ARG A 12 -18.14 2.81 6.99
N PRO A 13 -18.89 3.86 7.36
CA PRO A 13 -18.96 5.06 6.54
C PRO A 13 -17.57 5.71 6.51
N GLN A 14 -17.03 5.97 5.33
CA GLN A 14 -15.86 6.82 5.21
C GLN A 14 -16.29 8.23 5.59
N ARG A 15 -15.79 8.71 6.73
CA ARG A 15 -16.09 10.04 7.27
C ARG A 15 -15.73 11.09 6.21
N ARG A 16 -16.70 11.90 5.76
CA ARG A 16 -16.41 13.07 4.92
C ARG A 16 -15.54 14.04 5.74
N LYS A 17 -14.52 14.62 5.11
CA LYS A 17 -13.56 15.49 5.78
C LYS A 17 -13.84 16.95 5.40
N ASP A 18 -14.12 17.76 6.41
CA ASP A 18 -14.45 19.19 6.28
C ASP A 18 -13.21 20.09 6.41
N VAL A 19 -12.05 19.66 5.89
CA VAL A 19 -10.81 20.44 6.02
C VAL A 19 -10.36 20.94 4.65
N LEU A 20 -10.63 22.23 4.42
CA LEU A 20 -10.08 22.99 3.30
C LEU A 20 -8.58 23.17 3.53
N HIS A 21 -7.73 22.55 2.70
CA HIS A 21 -6.30 22.84 2.71
C HIS A 21 -6.05 24.13 1.91
N SER A 22 -5.71 25.21 2.61
CA SER A 22 -5.33 26.48 2.00
C SER A 22 -3.99 26.35 1.25
N HIS A 23 -3.94 26.95 0.06
CA HIS A 23 -2.73 27.09 -0.74
C HIS A 23 -1.62 27.89 -0.03
N GLY A 24 -0.38 27.40 -0.08
CA GLY A 24 0.81 28.24 0.09
C GLY A 24 2.02 27.57 0.73
N GLY A 25 3.12 27.48 -0.04
CA GLY A 25 4.50 27.41 0.49
C GLY A 25 5.10 26.02 0.69
N HIS A 26 6.20 25.75 -0.02
CA HIS A 26 7.18 24.65 0.14
C HIS A 26 6.64 23.26 0.54
N ARG A 27 6.76 22.28 -0.37
CA ARG A 27 6.38 20.85 -0.18
C ARG A 27 7.10 20.21 1.02
N SER A 28 6.60 20.44 2.22
CA SER A 28 7.18 20.01 3.51
C SER A 28 6.84 18.57 3.89
N ASN A 29 6.16 17.85 3.01
CA ASN A 29 5.63 16.52 3.25
C ASN A 29 6.17 15.48 2.25
N ASP A 30 7.36 15.68 1.68
CA ASP A 30 8.00 14.64 0.87
C ASP A 30 8.86 13.72 1.77
N PHE A 31 8.98 12.44 1.42
CA PHE A 31 9.91 11.52 2.08
C PHE A 31 10.90 10.93 1.09
N ARG A 32 12.13 10.68 1.54
CA ARG A 32 13.15 10.02 0.72
C ARG A 32 12.99 8.51 0.79
N CYS A 33 12.81 7.85 -0.35
CA CYS A 33 12.64 6.40 -0.41
C CYS A 33 13.90 5.67 0.09
N VAL A 34 13.71 4.72 1.02
CA VAL A 34 14.81 3.91 1.59
C VAL A 34 15.42 2.90 0.60
N SER A 35 14.73 2.64 -0.53
CA SER A 35 15.18 1.69 -1.56
C SER A 35 15.86 2.41 -2.73
N CYS A 36 15.13 3.24 -3.49
CA CYS A 36 15.66 3.90 -4.69
C CYS A 36 16.21 5.32 -4.46
N ARG A 37 16.11 5.85 -3.22
CA ARG A 37 16.63 7.18 -2.82
C ARG A 37 15.99 8.40 -3.48
N LEU A 38 14.96 8.22 -4.31
CA LEU A 38 14.14 9.31 -4.85
C LEU A 38 13.28 9.96 -3.76
N ASP A 39 13.02 11.25 -3.91
CA ASP A 39 12.05 11.99 -3.09
C ASP A 39 10.63 11.68 -3.56
N VAL A 40 9.75 11.40 -2.62
CA VAL A 40 8.39 10.90 -2.84
C VAL A 40 7.39 11.84 -2.17
N PRO A 41 6.44 12.43 -2.92
CA PRO A 41 5.37 13.23 -2.33
C PRO A 41 4.46 12.37 -1.46
N LEU A 42 4.09 12.83 -0.26
CA LEU A 42 3.06 12.15 0.53
C LEU A 42 1.67 12.25 -0.11
N ASP A 43 1.42 13.31 -0.89
CA ASP A 43 0.19 13.47 -1.65
C ASP A 43 0.15 12.47 -2.81
N ALA A 44 -0.98 11.79 -2.94
CA ALA A 44 -1.16 10.71 -3.90
C ALA A 44 -2.64 10.61 -4.30
N PRO A 45 -2.97 10.58 -5.61
CA PRO A 45 -4.35 10.36 -6.03
C PRO A 45 -4.88 9.01 -5.52
N GLY A 46 -6.10 9.00 -4.96
CA GLY A 46 -6.77 7.76 -4.55
C GLY A 46 -6.36 7.19 -3.19
N THR A 47 -5.43 7.83 -2.45
CA THR A 47 -5.10 7.45 -1.07
C THR A 47 -4.85 8.67 -0.18
N ALA A 48 -5.29 8.60 1.08
CA ALA A 48 -5.02 9.64 2.08
C ALA A 48 -3.64 9.48 2.75
N HIS A 49 -3.06 8.28 2.66
CA HIS A 49 -1.80 7.94 3.31
C HIS A 49 -0.94 7.14 2.32
N ARG A 50 -0.03 7.82 1.62
CA ARG A 50 1.01 7.13 0.86
C ARG A 50 2.01 6.52 1.82
N ASN A 51 2.23 5.21 1.66
CA ASN A 51 3.22 4.45 2.43
C ASN A 51 4.34 3.85 1.57
N HIS A 52 4.24 3.90 0.23
CA HIS A 52 5.24 3.36 -0.68
C HIS A 52 5.70 4.37 -1.73
N CYS A 53 6.89 4.15 -2.29
CA CYS A 53 7.40 4.93 -3.41
C CYS A 53 6.67 4.55 -4.71
N PRO A 54 6.16 5.50 -5.51
CA PRO A 54 5.47 5.18 -6.76
C PRO A 54 6.39 4.56 -7.81
N HIS A 55 7.71 4.81 -7.73
CA HIS A 55 8.67 4.33 -8.73
C HIS A 55 9.11 2.88 -8.50
N CYS A 56 9.39 2.51 -7.25
CA CYS A 56 9.93 1.19 -6.92
C CYS A 56 9.01 0.35 -6.02
N LEU A 57 7.87 0.90 -5.61
CA LEU A 57 6.84 0.28 -4.77
C LEU A 57 7.31 -0.16 -3.37
N ALA A 58 8.54 0.17 -2.97
CA ALA A 58 9.05 -0.11 -1.64
C ALA A 58 8.44 0.85 -0.61
N SER A 59 8.20 0.32 0.59
CA SER A 59 7.63 1.03 1.73
C SER A 59 8.63 1.06 2.90
N ARG A 60 8.27 1.76 3.97
CA ARG A 60 8.97 1.75 5.26
C ARG A 60 7.98 1.35 6.35
N HIS A 61 8.39 0.48 7.25
CA HIS A 61 7.56 0.02 8.35
C HIS A 61 7.40 1.12 9.41
N VAL A 62 6.44 2.02 9.18
CA VAL A 62 6.15 3.15 10.08
C VAL A 62 4.83 2.99 10.81
N ASP A 63 3.91 2.15 10.33
CA ASP A 63 2.63 1.91 11.00
C ASP A 63 2.73 0.78 12.04
N GLN A 64 1.94 0.81 13.10
CA GLN A 64 1.90 -0.25 14.11
C GLN A 64 0.68 -1.14 13.97
N ARG A 65 -0.53 -0.59 14.09
CA ARG A 65 -1.79 -1.38 14.09
C ARG A 65 -2.83 -0.82 13.14
N ILE A 66 -2.85 0.50 12.97
CA ILE A 66 -3.81 1.19 12.11
C ILE A 66 -3.02 1.78 10.94
N PRO A 67 -3.40 1.48 9.68
CA PRO A 67 -2.75 2.11 8.53
C PRO A 67 -2.74 3.64 8.65
N GLY A 68 -1.56 4.24 8.54
CA GLY A 68 -1.33 5.67 8.71
C GLY A 68 -1.15 6.16 10.15
N ASP A 69 -1.16 5.28 11.18
CA ASP A 69 -0.91 5.69 12.57
C ASP A 69 0.53 6.16 12.83
N ARG A 70 1.48 5.78 11.96
CA ARG A 70 2.90 6.09 12.07
C ARG A 70 3.51 5.78 13.46
N ALA A 71 2.95 4.79 14.17
CA ALA A 71 3.36 4.43 15.54
C ALA A 71 4.36 3.26 15.60
N GLY A 72 4.72 2.69 14.45
CA GLY A 72 5.62 1.55 14.32
C GLY A 72 7.07 1.91 14.66
N ARG A 73 7.72 1.10 15.51
CA ARG A 73 9.11 1.29 15.96
C ARG A 73 10.15 0.61 15.08
N CYS A 74 9.74 -0.29 14.19
CA CYS A 74 10.65 -1.11 13.39
C CYS A 74 11.42 -0.24 12.38
N HIS A 75 10.71 0.62 11.65
CA HIS A 75 11.26 1.50 10.62
C HIS A 75 12.05 0.79 9.49
N GLY A 76 11.96 -0.54 9.42
CA GLY A 76 12.62 -1.38 8.44
C GLY A 76 12.09 -1.15 7.03
N ARG A 77 12.90 -1.54 6.03
CA ARG A 77 12.47 -1.53 4.62
C ARG A 77 11.36 -2.55 4.45
N MET A 78 10.28 -2.15 3.77
CA MET A 78 9.26 -3.10 3.35
C MET A 78 9.33 -3.30 1.84
N GLU A 79 9.52 -4.54 1.41
CA GLU A 79 9.58 -4.91 0.01
C GLU A 79 8.19 -5.21 -0.54
N PRO A 80 7.89 -4.80 -1.79
CA PRO A 80 6.65 -5.19 -2.44
C PRO A 80 6.71 -6.69 -2.76
N LEU A 81 5.86 -7.45 -2.08
CA LEU A 81 5.78 -8.90 -2.16
C LEU A 81 4.84 -9.35 -3.26
N CYS A 82 3.62 -8.83 -3.32
CA CYS A 82 2.66 -9.17 -4.37
C CYS A 82 1.56 -8.11 -4.47
N MET A 83 0.57 -8.34 -5.33
CA MET A 83 -0.62 -7.52 -5.45
C MET A 83 -1.87 -8.37 -5.26
N SER A 84 -2.91 -7.78 -4.68
CA SER A 84 -4.24 -8.39 -4.57
C SER A 84 -5.29 -7.39 -5.01
N ALA A 85 -6.31 -7.87 -5.72
CA ALA A 85 -7.55 -7.14 -5.93
C ALA A 85 -8.51 -7.43 -4.77
N ARG A 86 -9.21 -6.40 -4.28
CA ARG A 86 -10.28 -6.51 -3.30
C ARG A 86 -11.62 -6.63 -4.03
N ALA A 87 -12.64 -7.11 -3.32
CA ALA A 87 -13.99 -7.31 -3.88
C ALA A 87 -14.68 -6.00 -4.31
N ASP A 88 -14.23 -4.85 -3.79
CA ASP A 88 -14.71 -3.51 -4.16
C ASP A 88 -13.99 -2.93 -5.39
N GLY A 89 -13.09 -3.69 -6.02
CA GLY A 89 -12.33 -3.27 -7.20
C GLY A 89 -11.00 -2.58 -6.88
N GLU A 90 -10.69 -2.39 -5.60
CA GLU A 90 -9.47 -1.73 -5.17
C GLU A 90 -8.26 -2.66 -5.21
N TRP A 91 -7.15 -2.14 -5.72
CA TRP A 91 -5.89 -2.89 -5.78
C TRP A 91 -5.01 -2.51 -4.59
N VAL A 92 -4.39 -3.52 -3.99
CA VAL A 92 -3.42 -3.34 -2.91
C VAL A 92 -2.12 -4.04 -3.22
N ILE A 93 -1.04 -3.43 -2.77
CA ILE A 93 0.29 -4.00 -2.72
C ILE A 93 0.45 -4.63 -1.33
N ILE A 94 0.86 -5.89 -1.30
CA ILE A 94 1.26 -6.57 -0.08
C ILE A 94 2.76 -6.33 0.09
N HIS A 95 3.12 -5.73 1.22
CA HIS A 95 4.48 -5.41 1.60
C HIS A 95 4.96 -6.34 2.70
N HIS A 96 6.21 -6.79 2.63
CA HIS A 96 6.88 -7.59 3.65
C HIS A 96 8.02 -6.80 4.29
N CYS A 97 8.01 -6.66 5.62
CA CYS A 97 9.10 -6.01 6.35
C CYS A 97 10.30 -6.95 6.48
N VAL A 98 11.40 -6.63 5.79
CA VAL A 98 12.62 -7.48 5.82
C VAL A 98 13.35 -7.47 7.16
N SER A 99 12.94 -6.62 8.10
CA SER A 99 13.53 -6.53 9.43
C SER A 99 12.77 -7.29 10.51
N CYS A 100 11.44 -7.48 10.37
CA CYS A 100 10.62 -8.09 11.42
C CYS A 100 9.55 -9.07 10.91
N GLY A 101 9.45 -9.31 9.60
CA GLY A 101 8.50 -10.26 9.01
C GLY A 101 7.07 -9.74 8.79
N GLU A 102 6.70 -8.59 9.38
CA GLU A 102 5.33 -8.07 9.32
C GLU A 102 4.85 -7.83 7.88
N LEU A 103 3.59 -8.18 7.62
CA LEU A 103 2.91 -7.93 6.35
C LEU A 103 2.00 -6.71 6.45
N SER A 104 2.01 -5.86 5.43
CA SER A 104 1.10 -4.72 5.33
C SER A 104 0.44 -4.68 3.96
N ALA A 105 -0.82 -4.25 3.90
CA ALA A 105 -1.56 -4.08 2.65
C ALA A 105 -1.81 -2.59 2.40
N ASN A 106 -1.09 -2.03 1.42
CA ASN A 106 -1.20 -0.62 1.06
C ASN A 106 -1.94 -0.46 -0.27
N ARG A 107 -2.85 0.50 -0.36
CA ARG A 107 -3.61 0.80 -1.58
C ARG A 107 -2.67 1.28 -2.69
N VAL A 108 -2.88 0.80 -3.91
CA VAL A 108 -2.24 1.33 -5.13
C VAL A 108 -2.71 2.77 -5.34
N ALA A 109 -1.78 3.71 -5.46
CA ALA A 109 -2.05 5.10 -5.74
C ALA A 109 -2.21 5.33 -7.25
N GLY A 110 -2.95 6.38 -7.63
CA GLY A 110 -3.22 6.70 -9.03
C GLY A 110 -1.98 7.15 -9.83
N ASP A 111 -0.87 7.45 -9.15
CA ASP A 111 0.40 7.84 -9.76
C ASP A 111 1.50 6.78 -9.59
N ASP A 112 1.15 5.57 -9.13
CA ASP A 112 2.09 4.46 -9.09
C ASP A 112 2.54 4.07 -10.50
N ASN A 113 3.83 3.76 -10.65
CA ASN A 113 4.39 3.40 -11.95
C ASN A 113 3.74 2.12 -12.50
N PRO A 114 3.01 2.19 -13.63
CA PRO A 114 2.27 1.05 -14.16
C PRO A 114 3.18 -0.11 -14.54
N LEU A 115 4.40 0.17 -15.02
CA LEU A 115 5.36 -0.88 -15.36
C LEU A 115 5.86 -1.62 -14.11
N ALA A 116 6.03 -0.91 -12.98
CA ALA A 116 6.42 -1.53 -11.72
C ALA A 116 5.29 -2.43 -11.19
N LEU A 117 4.03 -1.98 -11.29
CA LEU A 117 2.85 -2.75 -10.90
C LEU A 117 2.69 -4.01 -11.76
N VAL A 118 2.78 -3.90 -13.08
CA VAL A 118 2.69 -5.06 -13.99
C VAL A 118 3.81 -6.06 -13.68
N ARG A 119 5.06 -5.62 -13.51
CA ARG A 119 6.18 -6.49 -13.14
C ARG A 119 5.93 -7.20 -11.81
N LEU A 120 5.36 -6.52 -10.82
CA LEU A 120 5.02 -7.13 -9.54
C LEU A 120 3.92 -8.18 -9.68
N ALA A 121 2.88 -7.88 -10.46
CA ALA A 121 1.76 -8.80 -10.71
C ALA A 121 2.17 -10.04 -11.52
N THR A 122 3.14 -9.91 -12.44
CA THR A 122 3.57 -11.01 -13.31
C THR A 122 4.76 -11.80 -12.79
N ARG A 123 5.38 -11.39 -11.67
CA ARG A 123 6.49 -12.11 -11.03
C ARG A 123 6.27 -13.63 -10.86
N PRO A 124 5.08 -14.11 -10.44
CA PRO A 124 4.84 -15.55 -10.33
C PRO A 124 4.96 -16.32 -11.65
N PHE A 125 4.72 -15.65 -12.79
CA PHE A 125 4.84 -16.28 -14.11
C PHE A 125 6.27 -16.23 -14.65
N ALA A 126 7.05 -15.23 -14.25
CA ALA A 126 8.45 -15.09 -14.65
C ALA A 126 9.40 -16.00 -13.87
N ASP A 127 8.96 -16.55 -12.73
CA ASP A 127 9.80 -17.34 -11.85
C ASP A 127 9.06 -18.59 -11.32
N PRO A 128 9.41 -19.80 -11.77
CA PRO A 128 8.74 -21.03 -11.37
C PRO A 128 8.94 -21.39 -9.89
N HIS A 129 9.90 -20.77 -9.21
CA HIS A 129 10.16 -20.95 -7.78
C HIS A 129 9.54 -19.86 -6.92
N TYR A 130 8.79 -18.92 -7.50
CA TYR A 130 8.24 -17.78 -6.80
C TYR A 130 7.42 -18.17 -5.58
N ALA A 131 6.42 -19.05 -5.78
CA ALA A 131 5.56 -19.53 -4.70
C ALA A 131 6.35 -20.22 -3.59
N ARG A 132 7.33 -21.06 -3.98
CA ARG A 132 8.22 -21.74 -3.02
C ARG A 132 9.00 -20.73 -2.19
N ARG A 133 9.58 -19.68 -2.80
CA ARG A 133 10.32 -18.65 -2.07
C ARG A 133 9.42 -17.87 -1.12
N LEU A 134 8.21 -17.51 -1.54
CA LEU A 134 7.26 -16.82 -0.65
C LEU A 134 6.94 -17.65 0.60
N LEU A 135 6.71 -18.96 0.44
CA LEU A 135 6.44 -19.86 1.56
C LEU A 135 7.61 -19.99 2.56
N PHE A 136 8.85 -19.76 2.13
CA PHE A 136 10.02 -19.82 3.00
C PHE A 136 10.45 -18.46 3.55
N THR A 137 9.84 -17.37 3.09
CA THR A 137 10.17 -15.99 3.52
C THR A 137 9.20 -15.48 4.60
N LEU A 138 8.03 -16.11 4.74
CA LEU A 138 6.97 -15.81 5.72
C LEU A 138 6.89 -16.92 6.77
#